data_AF-A0AA44WMD8-F1
#
_entry.id   AF-A0AA44WMD8-F1
#
_cell.length_a   1.000
_cell.length_b   1.000
_cell.length_c   1.000
_cell.angle_alpha   90.00
_cell.angle_beta   90.00
_cell.angle_gamma   90.00
#
_symmetry.space_group_name_H-M   'P 1'
#
loop_
_entity.id
_entity.type
_entity.pdbx_description
1 polymer ?
#
loop_
_entity_poly.entity_id
_entity_poly.type
_entity_poly.pdbx_seq_one_letter_code
_entity_poly.pdbx_strand_id
1 'polypeptide(L)'
;MVRDYSSYPCYRSSAWPIKQGDKSTFRRWATMTNNVPYQFNIYWKHGCVSEGPDEAYSTDPLNSGKPDYKLCYDTMRDNYRKCNNGGVSGNIQIGCLVYEFKAQAVQ
;
A
#
# COMPACT_ATOMS: atom_id res chain seq x y z
N MET A 1 -13.79 10.35 2.85
CA MET A 1 -13.91 9.75 1.48
C MET A 1 -12.68 9.00 0.99
N VAL A 2 -11.42 9.36 1.29
CA VAL A 2 -10.29 8.40 1.12
C VAL A 2 -9.62 8.13 2.45
N ARG A 3 -9.65 9.15 3.34
CA ARG A 3 -9.09 9.06 4.68
C ARG A 3 -9.61 7.86 5.45
N ASP A 4 -10.92 7.63 5.38
CA ASP A 4 -11.59 6.62 6.19
C ASP A 4 -11.32 5.18 5.67
N TYR A 5 -10.92 5.04 4.39
CA TYR A 5 -10.73 3.74 3.73
C TYR A 5 -9.28 3.26 3.69
N SER A 6 -8.30 4.17 3.68
CA SER A 6 -6.87 3.81 3.72
C SER A 6 -6.34 3.60 5.15
N SER A 7 -7.01 4.14 6.17
CA SER A 7 -6.57 4.06 7.57
C SER A 7 -6.56 2.62 8.11
N TYR A 8 -7.62 1.85 7.87
CA TYR A 8 -7.74 0.49 8.37
C TYR A 8 -6.74 -0.49 7.72
N PRO A 9 -6.57 -0.51 6.38
CA PRO A 9 -5.52 -1.30 5.73
C PRO A 9 -4.12 -0.97 6.25
N CYS A 10 -3.78 0.31 6.41
CA CYS A 10 -2.47 0.74 6.89
C CYS A 10 -2.21 0.35 8.36
N TYR A 11 -3.24 0.41 9.21
CA TYR A 11 -3.14 -0.05 10.59
C TYR A 11 -2.97 -1.57 10.67
N ARG A 12 -3.75 -2.35 9.92
CA ARG A 12 -3.59 -3.81 9.92
C ARG A 12 -2.30 -4.27 9.27
N SER A 13 -1.82 -3.57 8.24
CA SER A 13 -0.57 -3.92 7.57
C SER A 13 0.66 -3.69 8.43
N SER A 14 0.59 -2.82 9.45
CA SER A 14 1.71 -2.57 10.36
C SER A 14 1.89 -3.64 11.43
N ALA A 15 0.93 -4.56 11.59
CA ALA A 15 1.01 -5.61 12.62
C ALA A 15 2.08 -6.68 12.31
N TRP A 16 2.35 -6.94 11.03
CA TRP A 16 3.25 -8.01 10.59
C TRP A 16 4.02 -7.58 9.34
N PRO A 17 5.32 -7.92 9.24
CA PRO A 17 6.14 -7.50 8.13
C PRO A 17 5.71 -8.15 6.81
N ILE A 18 6.08 -7.50 5.71
CA ILE A 18 5.95 -8.00 4.35
C ILE A 18 7.32 -8.51 3.92
N LYS A 19 7.39 -9.75 3.46
CA LYS A 19 8.63 -10.48 3.21
C LYS A 19 8.90 -10.64 1.72
N GLN A 20 10.18 -10.63 1.36
CA GLN A 20 10.64 -10.95 0.02
C GLN A 20 10.28 -12.40 -0.33
N GLY A 21 9.70 -12.60 -1.52
CA GLY A 21 9.35 -13.93 -2.04
C GLY A 21 8.12 -14.58 -1.40
N ASP A 22 7.74 -14.22 -0.17
CA ASP A 22 6.58 -14.76 0.51
C ASP A 22 5.31 -13.92 0.27
N LYS A 23 4.58 -14.30 -0.78
CA LYS A 23 3.31 -13.68 -1.16
C LYS A 23 2.23 -13.79 -0.09
N SER A 24 2.32 -14.71 0.87
CA SER A 24 1.33 -14.83 1.96
C SER A 24 1.37 -13.64 2.92
N THR A 25 2.50 -12.93 2.96
CA THR A 25 2.66 -11.71 3.74
C THR A 25 2.16 -10.46 3.02
N PHE A 26 1.79 -10.57 1.74
CA PHE A 26 1.29 -9.44 0.98
C PHE A 26 -0.08 -9.03 1.50
N ARG A 27 -0.32 -7.73 1.46
CA ARG A 27 -1.54 -7.12 1.97
C ARG A 27 -2.45 -6.79 0.80
N ARG A 28 -3.69 -7.25 0.88
CA ARG A 28 -4.75 -6.94 -0.08
C ARG A 28 -6.01 -6.62 0.69
N TRP A 29 -6.53 -5.43 0.47
CA TRP A 29 -7.82 -4.99 0.99
C TRP A 29 -8.69 -4.51 -0.16
N ALA A 30 -9.94 -4.93 -0.17
CA ALA A 30 -10.95 -4.45 -1.11
C ALA A 30 -12.15 -3.91 -0.33
N THR A 31 -12.73 -2.82 -0.81
CA THR A 31 -13.94 -2.21 -0.27
C THR A 31 -14.79 -1.64 -1.40
N MET A 32 -16.09 -1.50 -1.18
CA MET A 32 -17.00 -0.83 -2.11
C MET A 32 -17.51 0.45 -1.47
N THR A 33 -17.39 1.58 -2.15
CA THR A 33 -17.90 2.88 -1.67
C THR A 33 -18.56 3.61 -2.83
N ASN A 34 -19.79 4.10 -2.65
CA ASN A 34 -20.55 4.80 -3.70
C ASN A 34 -20.61 4.02 -5.02
N ASN A 35 -20.79 2.69 -4.94
CA ASN A 35 -20.76 1.76 -6.07
C ASN A 35 -19.43 1.72 -6.86
N VAL A 36 -18.34 2.20 -6.27
CA VAL A 36 -17.00 2.09 -6.82
C VAL A 36 -16.21 1.06 -6.01
N PRO A 37 -15.76 -0.06 -6.61
CA PRO A 37 -14.80 -0.96 -5.98
C PRO A 37 -13.41 -0.32 -5.89
N TYR A 38 -12.88 -0.33 -4.66
CA TYR A 38 -11.53 0.12 -4.31
C TYR A 38 -10.70 -1.07 -3.85
N GLN A 39 -9.46 -1.15 -4.31
CA GLN A 39 -8.48 -2.13 -3.86
C GLN A 39 -7.18 -1.45 -3.46
N PHE A 40 -6.66 -1.85 -2.30
CA PHE A 40 -5.40 -1.40 -1.71
C PHE A 40 -4.49 -2.62 -1.58
N ASN A 41 -3.28 -2.53 -2.12
CA ASN A 41 -2.27 -3.58 -1.98
C ASN A 41 -0.98 -3.03 -1.39
N ILE A 42 -0.32 -3.83 -0.56
CA ILE A 42 1.06 -3.60 -0.13
C ILE A 42 1.85 -4.89 -0.33
N TYR A 43 2.89 -4.85 -1.15
CA TYR A 43 3.64 -6.04 -1.54
C TYR A 43 5.12 -5.75 -1.77
N TRP A 44 5.93 -6.80 -1.66
CA TRP A 44 7.35 -6.72 -2.01
C TRP A 44 7.51 -6.69 -3.53
N LYS A 45 8.22 -5.70 -4.07
CA LYS A 45 8.49 -5.59 -5.50
C LYS A 45 9.32 -6.77 -5.98
N HIS A 46 8.83 -7.45 -7.03
CA HIS A 46 9.57 -8.56 -7.62
C HIS A 46 10.96 -8.13 -8.10
N GLY A 47 11.98 -8.92 -7.76
CA GLY A 47 13.38 -8.63 -8.09
C GLY A 47 13.99 -7.48 -7.29
N CYS A 48 13.27 -6.87 -6.33
CA CYS A 48 13.86 -5.89 -5.43
C CYS A 48 14.69 -6.60 -4.37
N VAL A 49 15.98 -6.28 -4.36
CA VAL A 49 16.94 -6.74 -3.36
C VAL A 49 17.17 -5.60 -2.38
N SER A 50 17.00 -5.90 -1.10
CA SER A 50 17.28 -5.00 0.01
C SER A 50 18.74 -5.16 0.43
N GLU A 51 19.43 -4.08 0.78
CA GLU A 51 20.74 -4.15 1.46
C GLU A 51 20.59 -4.53 2.95
N GLY A 52 19.36 -4.45 3.48
CA GLY A 52 18.99 -4.82 4.84
C GLY A 52 18.15 -6.11 4.89
N PRO A 53 17.28 -6.27 5.90
CA PRO A 53 16.43 -7.45 6.04
C PRO A 53 15.57 -7.73 4.80
N ASP A 54 15.28 -9.02 4.55
CA ASP A 54 14.37 -9.52 3.51
C ASP A 54 12.88 -9.31 3.88
N GLU A 55 12.62 -8.37 4.78
CA GLU A 55 11.30 -8.03 5.27
C GLU A 55 11.24 -6.56 5.66
N ALA A 56 10.06 -5.95 5.53
CA ALA A 56 9.83 -4.57 5.92
C ALA A 56 8.40 -4.38 6.41
N TYR A 57 8.21 -3.46 7.36
CA TYR A 57 6.89 -3.07 7.81
C TYR A 57 6.32 -1.99 6.88
N SER A 58 5.00 -1.98 6.70
CA SER A 58 4.34 -0.94 5.89
C SER A 58 4.52 0.48 6.44
N THR A 59 4.91 0.62 7.69
CA THR A 59 5.20 1.89 8.37
C THR A 59 6.69 2.21 8.45
N ASP A 60 7.55 1.24 8.15
CA ASP A 60 9.00 1.45 8.07
C ASP A 60 9.57 0.71 6.86
N PRO A 61 9.18 1.11 5.63
CA PRO A 61 9.56 0.41 4.41
C PRO A 61 11.07 0.49 4.09
N LEU A 62 11.81 1.33 4.81
CA LEU A 62 13.26 1.50 4.68
C LEU A 62 14.03 0.83 5.83
N ASN A 63 13.35 0.15 6.74
CA ASN A 63 13.95 -0.48 7.93
C ASN A 63 14.85 0.48 8.73
N SER A 64 14.40 1.71 8.89
CA SER A 64 15.12 2.79 9.59
C SER A 64 15.00 2.73 11.11
N GLY A 65 14.14 1.84 11.63
CA GLY A 65 13.77 1.77 13.05
C GLY A 65 12.79 2.87 13.49
N LYS A 66 12.28 3.68 12.57
CA LYS A 66 11.39 4.82 12.83
C LYS A 66 10.07 4.64 12.09
N PRO A 67 9.05 4.00 12.69
CA PRO A 67 7.78 3.79 12.03
C PRO A 67 7.03 5.10 11.82
N ASP A 68 6.64 5.35 10.58
CA ASP A 68 5.74 6.43 10.18
C ASP A 68 4.39 5.85 9.75
N TYR A 69 3.42 5.94 10.67
CA TYR A 69 2.04 5.52 10.44
C TYR A 69 1.29 6.42 9.45
N LYS A 70 1.77 7.66 9.25
CA LYS A 70 1.22 8.59 8.26
C LYS A 70 1.74 8.26 6.87
N LEU A 71 2.93 7.68 6.73
CA LEU A 71 3.52 7.33 5.43
C LEU A 71 2.59 6.47 4.57
N CYS A 72 2.13 5.33 5.10
CA CYS A 72 1.23 4.44 4.37
C CYS A 72 -0.06 5.17 3.96
N TYR A 73 -0.62 5.93 4.90
CA TYR A 73 -1.84 6.67 4.70
C TYR A 73 -1.70 7.76 3.62
N ASP A 74 -0.68 8.61 3.75
CA ASP A 74 -0.42 9.75 2.87
C ASP A 74 -0.02 9.24 1.49
N THR A 75 0.76 8.16 1.39
CA THR A 75 1.11 7.51 0.11
C THR A 75 -0.13 6.99 -0.62
N MET A 76 -1.03 6.30 0.08
CA MET A 76 -2.26 5.79 -0.54
C MET A 76 -3.21 6.92 -0.95
N ARG A 77 -3.32 7.96 -0.13
CA ARG A 77 -4.13 9.15 -0.43
C ARG A 77 -3.55 9.97 -1.59
N ASP A 78 -2.23 10.09 -1.66
CA ASP A 78 -1.54 10.77 -2.74
C ASP A 78 -1.65 10.01 -4.04
N ASN A 79 -1.55 8.67 -4.02
CA ASN A 79 -1.83 7.82 -5.18
C ASN A 79 -3.24 8.07 -5.72
N TYR A 80 -4.25 8.10 -4.84
CA TYR A 80 -5.63 8.44 -5.25
C TYR A 80 -5.72 9.84 -5.88
N ARG A 81 -5.11 10.85 -5.25
CA ARG A 81 -5.21 12.26 -5.67
C ARG A 81 -4.45 12.58 -6.95
N LYS A 82 -3.28 11.96 -7.14
CA LYS A 82 -2.37 12.22 -8.27
C LYS A 82 -2.74 11.44 -9.53
N CYS A 83 -3.72 10.52 -9.47
CA CYS A 83 -4.30 9.89 -10.65
C CYS A 83 -5.13 10.90 -11.49
N ASN A 84 -4.46 11.70 -12.32
CA ASN A 84 -5.04 12.62 -13.33
C ASN A 84 -5.63 11.88 -14.58
N ASN A 85 -6.15 10.67 -14.41
CA ASN A 85 -6.78 9.86 -15.47
C ASN A 85 -8.17 9.33 -15.05
N GLY A 86 -8.89 10.04 -14.18
CA GLY A 86 -10.20 9.59 -13.68
C GLY A 86 -10.15 8.52 -12.59
N GLY A 87 -9.02 8.36 -11.88
CA GLY A 87 -8.94 7.59 -10.63
C GLY A 87 -8.73 6.07 -10.75
N VAL A 88 -8.41 5.53 -11.93
CA VAL A 88 -8.47 4.07 -12.18
C VAL A 88 -7.42 3.23 -11.42
N SER A 89 -6.17 3.69 -11.29
CA SER A 89 -5.13 3.01 -10.50
C SER A 89 -3.82 3.78 -10.42
N GLY A 90 -3.05 3.60 -9.34
CA GLY A 90 -1.69 4.13 -9.17
C GLY A 90 -0.87 3.32 -8.15
N ASN A 91 0.46 3.39 -8.24
CA ASN A 91 1.35 2.78 -7.25
C ASN A 91 2.56 3.68 -6.94
N ILE A 92 3.04 3.57 -5.71
CA ILE A 92 4.29 4.19 -5.25
C ILE A 92 5.15 3.09 -4.62
N GLN A 93 6.44 3.11 -4.93
CA GLN A 93 7.43 2.24 -4.29
C GLN A 93 8.24 3.04 -3.26
N ILE A 94 8.42 2.48 -2.06
CA ILE A 94 9.32 2.98 -1.02
C ILE A 94 10.17 1.80 -0.55
N GLY A 95 11.50 1.91 -0.69
CA GLY A 95 12.38 0.75 -0.51
C GLY A 95 11.97 -0.38 -1.46
N CYS A 96 11.72 -1.57 -0.93
CA CYS A 96 11.18 -2.70 -1.70
C CYS A 96 9.67 -2.89 -1.57
N LEU A 97 8.97 -2.08 -0.79
CA LEU A 97 7.52 -2.16 -0.67
C LEU A 97 6.83 -1.29 -1.71
N VAL A 98 5.82 -1.85 -2.37
CA VAL A 98 4.92 -1.14 -3.28
C VAL A 98 3.57 -0.96 -2.61
N TYR A 99 3.09 0.28 -2.61
CA TYR A 99 1.77 0.69 -2.14
C TYR A 99 0.94 0.97 -3.38
N GLU A 100 0.01 0.08 -3.70
CA GLU A 100 -0.81 0.15 -4.90
C GLU A 100 -2.27 0.41 -4.54
N PHE A 101 -2.90 1.27 -5.33
CA PHE A 101 -4.30 1.60 -5.26
C PHE A 101 -4.96 1.34 -6.61
N LYS A 102 -6.14 0.73 -6.61
CA LYS A 102 -6.99 0.55 -7.79
C LYS A 102 -8.40 0.99 -7.46
N ALA A 103 -9.02 1.78 -8.33
CA ALA A 103 -10.46 2.01 -8.32
C ALA A 103 -11.01 1.63 -9.69
N GLN A 104 -11.86 0.62 -9.76
CA GLN A 104 -12.56 0.35 -11.01
C GLN A 104 -13.88 1.10 -10.95
N ALA A 105 -14.14 2.02 -11.88
CA ALA A 105 -15.51 2.43 -12.13
C ALA A 105 -16.25 1.20 -12.67
N VAL A 106 -17.42 0.89 -12.12
CA VAL A 106 -18.32 -0.09 -12.74
C VAL A 106 -18.72 0.51 -14.08
N GLN A 107 -18.33 -0.14 -15.17
CA GLN A 107 -18.83 0.16 -16.52
C GLN A 107 -20.29 -0.28 -16.62
#